data_AF-A0A7C2L8M9-F1
#
_entry.id   AF-A0A7C2L8M9-F1
#
_cell.length_a   1.000
_cell.length_b   1.000
_cell.length_c   1.000
_cell.angle_alpha   90.00
_cell.angle_beta   90.00
_cell.angle_gamma   90.00
#
_symmetry.space_group_name_H-M   'P 1'
#
loop_
_entity.id
_entity.type
_entity.pdbx_description
1 polymer ?
#
loop_
_entity_poly.entity_id
_entity_poly.type
_entity_poly.pdbx_seq_one_letter_code
_entity_poly.pdbx_strand_id
1 'polypeptide(L)'
;MRRAYLYAGDLFRPLDLSWGELVELAERPEAVLEKFRREIEELAGPVKSLKLRKAVVAGSGEAVVEYIAELAGGRASGEASVKIVYAEDPAKALREFYERER
;
A
#
# COMPACT_ATOMS: atom_id res chain seq x y z
N MET A 1 -16.65 10.47 0.31
CA MET A 1 -16.65 9.18 1.05
C MET A 1 -15.31 8.51 0.79
N ARG A 2 -14.57 8.19 1.86
CA ARG A 2 -13.23 7.59 1.76
C ARG A 2 -13.30 6.15 1.25
N ARG A 3 -12.28 5.76 0.50
CA ARG A 3 -12.08 4.39 -0.01
C ARG A 3 -10.62 4.02 0.07
N ALA A 4 -10.35 2.73 0.10
CA ALA A 4 -8.99 2.20 0.02
C ALA A 4 -8.55 2.03 -1.43
N TYR A 5 -7.29 2.33 -1.69
CA TYR A 5 -6.64 2.14 -2.98
C TYR A 5 -5.27 1.51 -2.77
N LEU A 6 -4.95 0.50 -3.56
CA LEU A 6 -3.59 0.04 -3.75
C LEU A 6 -2.89 0.99 -4.73
N TYR A 7 -1.68 1.43 -4.39
CA TYR A 7 -0.83 2.23 -5.26
C TYR A 7 0.51 1.54 -5.47
N ALA A 8 0.85 1.25 -6.73
CA ALA A 8 2.13 0.72 -7.16
C ALA A 8 2.35 1.09 -8.63
N GLY A 9 3.60 1.40 -9.01
CA GLY A 9 3.94 1.75 -10.39
C GLY A 9 3.13 2.91 -10.97
N ASP A 10 2.87 3.96 -10.17
CA ASP A 10 2.05 5.13 -10.53
C ASP A 10 0.58 4.85 -10.85
N LEU A 11 0.07 3.67 -10.51
CA LEU A 11 -1.32 3.28 -10.71
C LEU A 11 -2.06 3.15 -9.39
N PHE A 12 -3.28 3.67 -9.34
CA PHE A 12 -4.22 3.43 -8.25
C PHE A 12 -5.22 2.33 -8.64
N ARG A 13 -5.40 1.34 -7.78
CA ARG A 13 -6.41 0.30 -7.90
C ARG A 13 -7.34 0.31 -6.68
N PRO A 14 -8.66 0.43 -6.85
CA PRO A 14 -9.59 0.37 -5.72
C PRO A 14 -9.48 -0.97 -5.00
N LEU A 15 -9.60 -0.93 -3.67
CA LEU A 15 -9.68 -2.13 -2.83
C LEU A 15 -11.03 -2.15 -2.11
N ASP A 16 -11.58 -3.35 -1.95
CA ASP A 16 -12.66 -3.59 -1.00
C ASP A 16 -12.04 -3.75 0.40
N LEU A 17 -11.81 -2.62 1.05
CA LEU A 17 -11.16 -2.53 2.35
C LEU A 17 -11.72 -1.35 3.14
N SER A 18 -12.29 -1.66 4.31
CA SER A 18 -12.76 -0.66 5.26
C SER A 18 -11.62 -0.06 6.08
N TRP A 19 -11.91 1.03 6.81
CA TRP A 19 -10.96 1.62 7.76
C TRP A 19 -10.53 0.64 8.85
N GLY A 20 -11.49 -0.09 9.44
CA GLY A 20 -11.20 -1.04 10.52
C GLY A 20 -10.26 -2.16 10.05
N GLU A 21 -10.56 -2.75 8.89
CA GLU A 21 -9.69 -3.77 8.29
C GLU A 21 -8.30 -3.22 7.93
N LEU A 22 -8.20 -1.97 7.46
CA LEU A 22 -6.90 -1.35 7.19
C LEU A 22 -6.05 -1.27 8.47
N VAL A 23 -6.64 -0.83 9.58
CA VAL A 23 -5.93 -0.73 10.86
C VAL A 23 -5.43 -2.11 11.32
N GLU A 24 -6.27 -3.14 11.22
CA GLU A 24 -5.91 -4.52 11.58
C GLU A 24 -4.82 -5.11 10.67
N LEU A 25 -4.92 -4.89 9.36
CA LEU A 25 -3.97 -5.42 8.38
C LEU A 25 -2.64 -4.68 8.37
N ALA A 26 -2.62 -3.38 8.71
CA ALA A 26 -1.40 -2.58 8.70
C ALA A 26 -0.30 -3.15 9.60
N GLU A 27 -0.68 -3.79 10.70
CA GLU A 27 0.23 -4.44 11.65
C GLU A 27 0.77 -5.79 11.15
N ARG A 28 0.19 -6.35 10.08
CA ARG A 28 0.45 -7.70 9.58
C ARG A 28 0.72 -7.70 8.06
N PRO A 29 1.91 -7.30 7.60
CA PRO A 29 2.27 -7.24 6.19
C PRO A 29 2.06 -8.55 5.42
N GLU A 30 2.23 -9.70 6.10
CA GLU A 30 1.95 -11.01 5.54
C GLU A 30 0.46 -11.21 5.23
N ALA A 31 -0.43 -10.73 6.10
CA ALA A 31 -1.87 -10.80 5.89
C ALA A 31 -2.34 -9.85 4.76
N VAL A 32 -1.67 -8.70 4.62
CA VAL A 32 -1.88 -7.79 3.47
C VAL A 32 -1.52 -8.51 2.17
N LEU A 33 -0.37 -9.18 2.13
CA LEU A 33 0.06 -9.93 0.96
C LEU A 33 -0.89 -11.08 0.66
N GLU A 34 -1.35 -11.83 1.67
CA GLU A 34 -2.32 -12.91 1.49
C GLU A 34 -3.65 -12.39 0.92
N LYS A 35 -4.20 -11.31 1.48
CA LYS A 35 -5.51 -10.77 1.07
C LYS A 35 -5.47 -10.14 -0.31
N PHE A 36 -4.40 -9.41 -0.65
CA PHE A 36 -4.29 -8.61 -1.86
C PHE A 36 -3.20 -9.10 -2.83
N ARG A 37 -2.79 -10.37 -2.73
CA ARG A 37 -1.70 -10.94 -3.54
C ARG A 37 -1.89 -10.63 -5.02
N ARG A 38 -3.10 -10.90 -5.51
CA ARG A 38 -3.43 -10.75 -6.93
C ARG A 38 -3.29 -9.29 -7.37
N GLU A 39 -3.89 -8.35 -6.63
CA GLU A 39 -3.86 -6.93 -6.92
C GLU A 39 -2.42 -6.38 -6.88
N ILE A 40 -1.63 -6.83 -5.92
CA ILE A 40 -0.23 -6.43 -5.75
C ILE A 40 0.61 -6.98 -6.90
N GLU A 41 0.50 -8.27 -7.19
CA GLU A 41 1.31 -8.92 -8.23
C GLU A 41 0.94 -8.46 -9.65
N GLU A 42 -0.33 -8.10 -9.88
CA GLU A 42 -0.77 -7.49 -11.15
C GLU A 42 -0.14 -6.10 -11.38
N LEU A 43 0.24 -5.36 -10.33
CA LEU A 43 0.87 -4.03 -10.46
C LEU A 43 2.40 -4.05 -10.32
N ALA A 44 2.95 -4.88 -9.42
CA ALA A 44 4.36 -4.89 -9.04
C ALA A 44 5.14 -6.10 -9.57
N GLY A 45 4.45 -7.11 -10.12
CA GLY A 45 5.02 -8.42 -10.45
C GLY A 45 5.05 -9.38 -9.25
N PRO A 46 5.52 -10.63 -9.44
CA PRO A 46 5.48 -11.66 -8.39
C PRO A 46 6.16 -11.23 -7.09
N VAL A 47 5.47 -11.37 -5.94
CA VAL A 47 5.95 -10.90 -4.63
C VAL A 47 6.20 -12.06 -3.68
N LYS A 48 7.41 -12.11 -3.12
CA LYS A 48 7.82 -13.08 -2.11
C LYS A 48 7.38 -12.66 -0.71
N SER A 49 7.60 -11.40 -0.34
CA SER A 49 7.27 -10.87 0.99
C SER A 49 6.92 -9.39 0.95
N LEU A 50 6.14 -8.92 1.93
CA LEU A 50 5.94 -7.50 2.22
C LEU A 50 6.57 -7.16 3.57
N LYS A 51 7.14 -5.97 3.66
CA LYS A 51 7.61 -5.38 4.93
C LYS A 51 6.97 -4.02 5.10
N LEU A 52 6.37 -3.75 6.25
CA LEU A 52 5.89 -2.42 6.59
C LEU A 52 7.09 -1.46 6.63
N ARG A 53 7.04 -0.39 5.83
CA ARG A 53 8.02 0.70 5.89
C ARG A 53 7.52 1.82 6.78
N LYS A 54 6.28 2.26 6.55
CA LYS A 54 5.72 3.44 7.21
C LYS A 54 4.20 3.41 7.18
N ALA A 55 3.57 3.92 8.23
CA ALA A 55 2.14 4.20 8.27
C ALA A 55 1.95 5.64 8.76
N VAL A 56 1.11 6.40 8.06
CA VAL A 56 0.76 7.77 8.43
C VAL A 56 -0.75 7.89 8.44
N VAL A 57 -1.29 8.40 9.55
CA VAL A 57 -2.70 8.76 9.67
C VAL A 57 -2.77 10.29 9.82
N ALA A 58 -3.52 10.94 8.94
CA ALA A 58 -3.81 12.36 9.05
C ALA A 58 -4.94 12.60 10.07
N GLY A 59 -4.95 13.78 10.70
CA GLY A 59 -6.05 14.18 11.59
C GLY A 59 -7.42 14.22 10.89
N SER A 60 -7.44 14.25 9.56
CA SER A 60 -8.63 14.11 8.72
C SER A 60 -9.21 12.69 8.68
N GLY A 61 -8.54 11.67 9.24
CA GLY A 61 -8.94 10.27 9.12
C GLY A 61 -8.56 9.62 7.78
N GLU A 62 -7.67 10.25 7.02
CA GLU A 62 -7.03 9.65 5.84
C GLU A 62 -5.73 8.96 6.25
N ALA A 63 -5.34 7.91 5.53
CA ALA A 63 -4.11 7.20 5.83
C ALA A 63 -3.36 6.76 4.57
N VAL A 64 -2.04 6.65 4.73
CA VAL A 64 -1.14 6.01 3.77
C VAL A 64 -0.29 5.01 4.53
N VAL A 65 -0.36 3.75 4.13
CA VAL A 65 0.48 2.66 4.63
C VAL A 65 1.37 2.19 3.51
N GLU A 66 2.68 2.30 3.69
CA GLU A 66 3.69 1.91 2.72
C GLU A 66 4.39 0.61 3.13
N TYR A 67 4.49 -0.28 2.16
CA TYR A 67 5.20 -1.55 2.25
C TYR A 67 6.32 -1.60 1.21
N ILE A 68 7.39 -2.31 1.54
CA ILE A 68 8.40 -2.75 0.58
C ILE A 68 8.08 -4.19 0.19
N ALA A 69 7.86 -4.42 -1.09
CA ALA A 69 7.65 -5.72 -1.70
C ALA A 69 8.97 -6.29 -2.21
N GLU A 70 9.37 -7.45 -1.68
CA GLU A 70 10.49 -8.24 -2.21
C GLU A 70 10.00 -9.03 -3.42
N LEU A 71 10.50 -8.70 -4.62
CA LEU A 71 10.07 -9.32 -5.87
C LEU A 71 10.73 -10.70 -6.07
N ALA A 72 9.98 -11.64 -6.63
CA ALA A 72 10.43 -13.01 -6.88
C ALA A 72 11.09 -13.21 -8.27
N GLY A 73 11.41 -12.14 -9.00
CA GLY A 73 12.05 -12.18 -10.32
C GLY A 73 13.52 -12.65 -10.31
N GLY A 74 13.97 -13.34 -11.37
CA GLY A 74 15.27 -14.03 -11.43
C GLY A 74 16.53 -13.15 -11.40
N ARG A 75 17.71 -13.79 -11.20
CA ARG A 75 19.13 -13.33 -11.09
C ARG A 75 19.45 -12.07 -10.25
N ALA A 76 18.53 -11.17 -9.96
CA ALA A 76 18.71 -10.03 -9.06
C ALA A 76 17.42 -9.80 -8.27
N SER A 77 17.52 -9.78 -6.93
CA SER A 77 16.42 -9.40 -6.04
C SER A 77 16.08 -7.92 -6.26
N GLY A 78 14.85 -7.64 -6.69
CA GLY A 78 14.31 -6.28 -6.77
C GLY A 78 13.39 -5.98 -5.60
N GLU A 79 13.30 -4.71 -5.21
CA GLU A 79 12.31 -4.20 -4.27
C GLU A 79 11.37 -3.23 -4.99
N ALA A 80 10.08 -3.29 -4.67
CA ALA A 80 9.09 -2.34 -5.14
C ALA A 80 8.37 -1.69 -3.95
N SER A 81 8.07 -0.39 -4.06
CA SER A 81 7.21 0.29 -3.07
C SER A 81 5.74 0.05 -3.44
N VAL A 82 4.97 -0.42 -2.47
CA VAL A 82 3.53 -0.66 -2.59
C VAL A 82 2.84 0.08 -1.45
N LYS A 83 1.77 0.80 -1.74
CA LYS A 83 1.05 1.61 -0.74
C LYS A 83 -0.42 1.25 -0.71
N ILE A 84 -1.02 1.23 0.48
CA ILE A 84 -2.47 1.30 0.65
C ILE A 84 -2.82 2.72 1.09
N VAL A 85 -3.65 3.40 0.31
CA VAL A 85 -4.11 4.77 0.54
C VAL A 85 -5.59 4.74 0.85
N TYR A 86 -5.97 5.20 2.04
CA TYR A 86 -7.36 5.36 2.45
C TYR A 86 -7.74 6.84 2.49
N ALA A 87 -8.44 7.30 1.46
CA ALA A 87 -8.68 8.72 1.26
C ALA A 87 -9.94 9.00 0.43
N GLU A 88 -10.39 10.26 0.45
CA GLU A 88 -11.39 10.72 -0.52
C GLU A 88 -10.74 11.02 -1.88
N ASP A 89 -9.56 11.64 -1.85
CA ASP A 89 -8.70 11.89 -3.00
C ASP A 89 -7.33 11.21 -2.76
N PRO A 90 -7.08 10.02 -3.33
CA PRO A 90 -5.87 9.26 -3.05
C PRO A 90 -4.61 9.91 -3.62
N ALA A 91 -4.71 10.68 -4.71
CA ALA A 91 -3.57 11.39 -5.28
C ALA A 91 -3.14 12.54 -4.38
N LYS A 92 -4.11 13.31 -3.87
CA LYS A 92 -3.85 14.37 -2.89
C LYS A 92 -3.25 13.82 -1.60
N ALA A 93 -3.85 12.77 -1.03
CA ALA A 93 -3.35 12.15 0.20
C ALA A 93 -1.92 11.60 0.05
N LEU A 94 -1.61 10.98 -1.09
CA LEU A 94 -0.27 10.49 -1.39
C LEU A 94 0.75 11.62 -1.53
N ARG A 95 0.38 12.74 -2.16
CA ARG A 95 1.23 13.93 -2.26
C ARG A 95 1.55 14.51 -0.88
N GLU A 96 0.55 14.68 -0.02
CA GLU A 96 0.74 15.17 1.35
C GLU A 96 1.59 14.22 2.19
N PHE A 97 1.47 12.90 1.97
CA PHE A 97 2.36 11.92 2.59
C PHE A 97 3.83 12.18 2.22
N TYR A 98 4.13 12.37 0.93
CA TYR A 98 5.50 12.65 0.48
C TYR A 98 6.03 14.00 0.96
N GLU A 99 5.17 15.02 1.07
CA GLU A 99 5.55 16.32 1.65
C GLU A 99 5.99 16.20 3.12
N ARG A 100 5.44 15.23 3.87
CA ARG A 100 5.85 14.93 5.26
C ARG A 100 7.10 14.03 5.36
N GLU A 101 7.56 13.47 4.25
CA GLU A 101 8.80 12.67 4.21
C GLU A 101 10.04 13.50 3.88
N ARG A 102 9.86 14.72 3.35
CA ARG A 102 10.93 15.68 3.08
C ARG A 102 11.30 16.47 4.33
#